data_AF-A0A925J7F4-F1
#
_entry.id   AF-A0A925J7F4-F1
#
_cell.length_a   1.000
_cell.length_b   1.000
_cell.length_c   1.000
_cell.angle_alpha   90.00
_cell.angle_beta   90.00
_cell.angle_gamma   90.00
#
_symmetry.space_group_name_H-M   'P 1'
#
loop_
_entity.id
_entity.type
_entity.pdbx_description
1 polymer ?
#
loop_
_entity_poly.entity_id
_entity_poly.type
_entity_poly.pdbx_seq_one_letter_code
_entity_poly.pdbx_strand_id
1 'polypeptide(L)'
;MARHRPPLLDLRLTLVDAPSVWRCVRMSSGATLARAQRVFCVLFGWPGGRPHSFSAGRLHVASAGAAQRPLTDTRLRHVIPDVGAELEFDYGEPPFQVHVVVERLLPPMELVVAPTCLGGAGEAPHIDSGGAWAWEEPHAEDEVPATRAAPSIPVNVDLINAELLLLP
;
A
#
# COMPACT_ATOMS: atom_id res chain seq x y z
N MET A 1 10.08 22.85 -24.01
CA MET A 1 10.11 22.76 -22.53
C MET A 1 10.23 21.30 -22.14
N ALA A 2 11.33 20.90 -21.51
CA ALA A 2 11.51 19.52 -21.06
C ALA A 2 10.43 19.21 -20.01
N ARG A 3 9.61 18.18 -20.26
CA ARG A 3 8.67 17.68 -19.25
C ARG A 3 9.53 16.98 -18.19
N HIS A 4 9.88 17.68 -17.12
CA HIS A 4 10.56 17.05 -15.99
C HIS A 4 9.67 15.93 -15.48
N ARG A 5 10.13 14.67 -15.62
CA ARG A 5 9.42 13.54 -15.03
C ARG A 5 9.38 13.73 -13.51
N PRO A 6 8.27 13.36 -12.87
CA PRO A 6 8.21 13.35 -11.41
C PRO A 6 9.24 12.38 -10.81
N PRO A 7 9.82 12.70 -9.64
CA PRO A 7 10.66 11.78 -8.85
C PRO A 7 9.98 10.44 -8.57
N LEU A 8 10.77 9.44 -8.13
CA LEU A 8 10.27 8.14 -7.69
C LEU A 8 10.33 8.06 -6.17
N LEU A 9 9.33 7.42 -5.57
CA LEU A 9 9.21 7.16 -4.14
C LEU A 9 9.30 5.65 -3.92
N ASP A 10 10.17 5.21 -3.01
CA ASP A 10 10.05 3.88 -2.43
C ASP A 10 9.19 4.01 -1.18
N LEU A 11 8.05 3.34 -1.19
CA LEU A 11 7.05 3.37 -0.13
C LEU A 11 7.07 2.03 0.59
N ARG A 12 7.09 2.07 1.94
CA ARG A 12 6.79 0.89 2.75
C ARG A 12 5.37 0.98 3.27
N LEU A 13 4.61 -0.09 3.04
CA LEU A 13 3.24 -0.29 3.48
C LEU A 13 3.24 -1.38 4.54
N THR A 14 2.65 -1.10 5.70
CA THR A 14 2.58 -2.04 6.83
C THR A 14 1.15 -2.12 7.32
N LEU A 15 0.61 -3.32 7.51
CA LEU A 15 -0.70 -3.48 8.12
C LEU A 15 -0.61 -3.15 9.62
N VAL A 16 -1.46 -2.26 10.12
CA VAL A 16 -1.38 -1.79 11.52
C VAL A 16 -1.62 -2.93 12.51
N ASP A 17 -2.66 -3.72 12.25
CA ASP A 17 -3.06 -4.84 13.11
C ASP A 17 -2.28 -6.13 12.87
N ALA A 18 -1.45 -6.19 11.82
CA ALA A 18 -0.51 -7.31 11.61
C ALA A 18 0.81 -6.78 11.03
N PRO A 19 1.69 -6.16 11.85
CA PRO A 19 2.90 -5.50 11.36
C PRO A 19 3.91 -6.44 10.68
N SER A 20 3.77 -7.74 10.88
CA SER A 20 4.50 -8.79 10.17
C SER A 20 4.18 -8.82 8.66
N VAL A 21 3.00 -8.30 8.27
CA VAL A 21 2.52 -8.15 6.90
C VAL A 21 2.90 -6.76 6.37
N TRP A 22 3.86 -6.72 5.44
CA TRP A 22 4.31 -5.47 4.83
C TRP A 22 4.70 -5.63 3.36
N ARG A 23 4.70 -4.52 2.61
CA ARG A 23 5.05 -4.44 1.18
C ARG A 23 5.93 -3.22 0.95
N CYS A 24 6.92 -3.32 0.07
CA CYS A 24 7.72 -2.20 -0.39
C CYS A 24 7.49 -2.00 -1.89
N VAL A 25 7.13 -0.79 -2.30
CA VAL A 25 6.78 -0.49 -3.70
C VAL A 25 7.44 0.80 -4.15
N ARG A 26 8.02 0.77 -5.35
CA ARG A 26 8.47 1.97 -6.05
C ARG A 26 7.34 2.55 -6.87
N MET A 27 7.02 3.82 -6.66
CA MET A 27 5.99 4.55 -7.40
C MET A 27 6.48 5.91 -7.89
N SER A 28 5.83 6.45 -8.91
CA SER A 28 6.05 7.85 -9.27
C SER A 28 5.41 8.77 -8.24
N SER A 29 6.14 9.79 -7.78
CA SER A 29 5.58 10.86 -6.94
C SER A 29 4.45 11.63 -7.66
N GLY A 30 4.38 11.52 -8.98
CA GLY A 30 3.28 12.05 -9.79
C GLY A 30 2.06 11.15 -9.88
N ALA A 31 2.10 9.91 -9.36
CA ALA A 31 0.94 9.03 -9.32
C ALA A 31 -0.17 9.66 -8.47
N THR A 32 -1.41 9.44 -8.88
CA THR A 32 -2.60 9.93 -8.18
C THR A 32 -2.94 8.99 -7.02
N LEU A 33 -3.69 9.46 -6.02
CA LEU A 33 -4.19 8.59 -4.94
C LEU A 33 -5.10 7.48 -5.48
N ALA A 34 -5.85 7.75 -6.55
CA ALA A 34 -6.61 6.72 -7.26
C ALA A 34 -5.71 5.61 -7.84
N ARG A 35 -4.54 5.96 -8.41
CA ARG A 35 -3.57 4.96 -8.88
C ARG A 35 -2.88 4.26 -7.71
N ALA A 36 -2.54 5.00 -6.64
CA ALA A 36 -1.99 4.42 -5.41
C ALA A 36 -2.91 3.35 -4.82
N GLN A 37 -4.21 3.64 -4.70
CA GLN A 37 -5.20 2.68 -4.21
C GLN A 37 -5.19 1.37 -5.00
N ARG A 38 -5.21 1.43 -6.34
CA ARG A 38 -5.18 0.21 -7.18
C ARG A 38 -3.90 -0.58 -6.97
N VAL A 39 -2.76 0.10 -6.90
CA VAL A 39 -1.46 -0.53 -6.63
C VAL A 39 -1.48 -1.21 -5.27
N PHE A 40 -1.98 -0.54 -4.23
CA PHE A 40 -2.03 -1.08 -2.87
C PHE A 40 -2.92 -2.33 -2.81
N CYS A 41 -4.07 -2.31 -3.48
CA CYS A 41 -4.92 -3.49 -3.61
C CYS A 41 -4.18 -4.68 -4.25
N VAL A 42 -3.43 -4.46 -5.33
CA VAL A 42 -2.62 -5.53 -5.96
C VAL A 42 -1.54 -6.05 -4.99
N LEU A 43 -0.84 -5.16 -4.28
CA LEU A 43 0.21 -5.56 -3.33
C LEU A 43 -0.30 -6.49 -2.20
N PHE A 44 -1.54 -6.27 -1.76
CA PHE A 44 -2.18 -7.06 -0.71
C PHE A 44 -3.15 -8.14 -1.25
N GLY A 45 -3.27 -8.31 -2.57
CA GLY A 45 -4.22 -9.26 -3.16
C GLY A 45 -5.69 -8.92 -2.87
N TRP A 46 -6.00 -7.66 -2.54
CA TRP A 46 -7.35 -7.22 -2.24
C TRP A 46 -8.11 -6.88 -3.52
N PRO A 47 -9.40 -7.27 -3.64
CA PRO A 47 -10.20 -6.90 -4.78
C PRO A 47 -10.40 -5.38 -4.75
N GLY A 48 -10.25 -4.69 -5.88
CA GLY A 48 -10.56 -3.26 -5.98
C GLY A 48 -12.05 -2.95 -5.82
N GLY A 49 -12.39 -1.66 -5.67
CA GLY A 49 -13.78 -1.18 -5.71
C GLY A 49 -14.54 -1.25 -4.39
N ARG A 50 -13.87 -1.53 -3.27
CA ARG A 50 -14.45 -1.39 -1.92
C ARG A 50 -14.26 0.05 -1.41
N PRO A 51 -15.03 0.47 -0.38
CA PRO A 51 -14.82 1.73 0.32
C PRO A 51 -13.38 1.85 0.79
N HIS A 52 -12.79 3.04 0.66
CA HIS A 52 -11.43 3.29 1.09
C HIS A 52 -11.22 4.76 1.43
N SER A 53 -10.19 5.05 2.23
CA SER A 53 -9.83 6.42 2.57
C SER A 53 -8.32 6.61 2.68
N PHE A 54 -7.87 7.84 2.52
CA PHE A 54 -6.50 8.27 2.70
C PHE A 54 -6.44 9.42 3.69
N SER A 55 -5.53 9.34 4.68
CA SER A 55 -5.32 10.38 5.68
C SER A 55 -3.85 10.75 5.81
N ALA A 56 -3.54 12.06 5.79
CA ALA A 56 -2.18 12.57 6.02
C ALA A 56 -2.24 13.99 6.62
N GLY A 57 -1.87 14.12 7.89
CA GLY A 57 -1.99 15.39 8.61
C GLY A 57 -3.44 15.91 8.61
N ARG A 58 -3.70 17.03 7.91
CA ARG A 58 -5.05 17.60 7.78
C ARG A 58 -5.81 17.12 6.55
N LEU A 59 -5.15 16.41 5.64
CA LEU A 59 -5.79 15.86 4.45
C LEU A 59 -6.54 14.59 4.85
N HIS A 60 -7.81 14.50 4.46
CA HIS A 60 -8.59 13.28 4.48
C HIS A 60 -9.38 13.17 3.17
N VAL A 61 -9.25 12.03 2.48
CA VAL A 61 -9.90 11.78 1.19
C VAL A 61 -10.50 10.37 1.20
N ALA A 62 -11.83 10.29 1.24
CA ALA A 62 -12.57 9.03 1.18
C ALA A 62 -13.17 8.78 -0.22
N SER A 63 -13.36 7.51 -0.57
CA SER A 63 -13.95 7.07 -1.83
C SER A 63 -15.46 7.34 -1.92
N ALA A 64 -16.14 7.37 -0.77
CA ALA A 64 -17.56 7.69 -0.64
C ALA A 64 -17.69 8.95 0.22
N GLY A 65 -18.26 10.02 -0.35
CA GLY A 65 -18.48 11.30 0.32
C GLY A 65 -18.11 12.50 -0.54
N ALA A 66 -18.52 13.69 -0.09
CA ALA A 66 -18.10 14.96 -0.68
C ALA A 66 -16.62 15.21 -0.33
N ALA A 67 -15.71 14.44 -0.92
CA ALA A 67 -14.28 14.67 -0.76
C ALA A 67 -13.94 16.10 -1.21
N GLN A 68 -13.19 16.83 -0.38
CA GLN A 68 -12.78 18.20 -0.71
C GLN A 68 -11.93 18.28 -2.00
N ARG A 69 -11.32 17.15 -2.39
CA ARG A 69 -10.53 17.01 -3.61
C ARG A 69 -10.64 15.58 -4.15
N PRO A 70 -10.87 15.37 -5.46
CA PRO A 70 -10.98 14.02 -6.00
C PRO A 70 -9.64 13.26 -5.93
N LEU A 71 -9.72 11.96 -5.64
CA LEU A 71 -8.59 11.02 -5.62
C LEU A 71 -7.81 11.00 -6.94
N THR A 72 -8.49 11.30 -8.05
CA THR A 72 -7.92 11.35 -9.40
C THR A 72 -6.98 12.54 -9.62
N ASP A 73 -7.14 13.61 -8.85
CA ASP A 73 -6.36 14.85 -9.05
C ASP A 73 -5.28 15.04 -7.97
N THR A 74 -5.44 14.36 -6.84
CA THR A 74 -4.49 14.39 -5.72
C THR A 74 -3.35 13.43 -6.00
N ARG A 75 -2.11 13.93 -6.00
CA ARG A 75 -0.89 13.17 -6.33
C ARG A 75 -0.04 12.93 -5.10
N LEU A 76 0.71 11.83 -5.08
CA LEU A 76 1.55 11.43 -3.94
C LEU A 76 2.48 12.57 -3.48
N ARG A 77 3.15 13.27 -4.39
CA ARG A 77 4.02 14.40 -4.06
C ARG A 77 3.34 15.58 -3.35
N HIS A 78 2.01 15.69 -3.40
CA HIS A 78 1.27 16.74 -2.69
C HIS A 78 0.88 16.32 -1.27
N VAL A 79 1.01 15.03 -0.95
CA VAL A 79 0.56 14.42 0.30
C VAL A 79 1.75 13.93 1.12
N ILE A 80 2.66 13.19 0.46
CA ILE A 80 3.88 12.62 1.03
C ILE A 80 5.09 13.00 0.16
N PRO A 81 5.54 14.27 0.21
CA PRO A 81 6.59 14.78 -0.68
C PRO A 81 8.00 14.26 -0.37
N ASP A 82 8.28 13.98 0.90
CA ASP A 82 9.64 13.82 1.43
C ASP A 82 9.84 12.49 2.13
N VAL A 83 11.10 12.10 2.31
CA VAL A 83 11.47 10.91 3.09
C VAL A 83 10.97 11.07 4.54
N GLY A 84 10.37 10.01 5.08
CA GLY A 84 9.73 10.00 6.39
C GLY A 84 8.32 10.58 6.41
N ALA A 85 7.79 11.08 5.28
CA ALA A 85 6.39 11.45 5.21
C ALA A 85 5.49 10.21 5.30
N GLU A 86 4.38 10.37 6.01
CA GLU A 86 3.45 9.28 6.34
C GLU A 86 2.07 9.50 5.74
N LEU A 87 1.41 8.40 5.41
CA LEU A 87 0.07 8.34 4.86
C LEU A 87 -0.64 7.10 5.44
N GLU A 88 -1.84 7.28 5.93
CA GLU A 88 -2.72 6.18 6.33
C GLU A 88 -3.65 5.85 5.17
N PHE A 89 -3.88 4.55 4.95
CA PHE A 89 -4.79 4.03 3.95
C PHE A 89 -5.73 3.01 4.58
N ASP A 90 -7.01 3.34 4.64
CA ASP A 90 -8.06 2.43 5.12
C ASP A 90 -8.75 1.76 3.93
N TYR A 91 -8.97 0.45 4.03
CA TYR A 91 -9.59 -0.33 2.96
C TYR A 91 -10.68 -1.29 3.46
N GLY A 92 -11.87 -1.22 2.87
CA GLY A 92 -12.98 -2.14 3.16
C GLY A 92 -13.85 -1.72 4.34
N GLU A 93 -14.75 -2.63 4.71
CA GLU A 93 -15.67 -2.50 5.85
C GLU A 93 -15.90 -3.90 6.45
N PRO A 94 -15.43 -4.19 7.69
CA PRO A 94 -14.62 -3.33 8.54
C PRO A 94 -13.25 -2.99 7.91
N PRO A 95 -12.65 -1.82 8.22
CA PRO A 95 -11.48 -1.34 7.51
C PRO A 95 -10.20 -2.07 7.91
N PHE A 96 -9.41 -2.45 6.91
CA PHE A 96 -7.99 -2.77 7.06
C PHE A 96 -7.19 -1.47 7.04
N GLN A 97 -6.43 -1.21 8.10
CA GLN A 97 -5.60 -0.01 8.22
C GLN A 97 -4.17 -0.30 7.76
N VAL A 98 -3.70 0.48 6.80
CA VAL A 98 -2.33 0.38 6.25
C VAL A 98 -1.59 1.68 6.52
N HIS A 99 -0.47 1.57 7.24
CA HIS A 99 0.48 2.67 7.42
C HIS A 99 1.49 2.69 6.28
N VAL A 100 1.63 3.84 5.62
CA VAL A 100 2.50 4.03 4.46
C VAL A 100 3.55 5.09 4.78
N VAL A 101 4.82 4.77 4.56
CA VAL A 101 5.96 5.66 4.80
C VAL A 101 6.83 5.78 3.56
N VAL A 102 7.28 6.99 3.24
CA VAL A 102 8.31 7.22 2.20
C VAL A 102 9.68 6.86 2.77
N GLU A 103 10.27 5.77 2.31
CA GLU A 103 11.61 5.35 2.75
C GLU A 103 12.70 5.99 1.91
N ARG A 104 12.48 6.16 0.60
CA ARG A 104 13.46 6.78 -0.31
C ARG A 104 12.79 7.67 -1.32
N LEU A 105 13.45 8.78 -1.62
CA LEU A 105 13.16 9.66 -2.75
C LEU A 105 14.29 9.55 -3.77
N LEU A 106 13.94 9.23 -5.01
CA LEU A 106 14.88 8.96 -6.09
C LEU A 106 14.66 9.95 -7.24
N PRO A 107 15.74 10.34 -7.94
CA PRO A 107 15.62 11.22 -9.10
C PRO A 107 14.74 10.57 -10.18
N PRO A 108 14.09 11.37 -11.04
CA PRO A 108 13.35 10.85 -12.16
C PRO A 108 14.26 10.03 -13.06
N MET A 109 13.90 8.77 -13.34
CA MET A 109 14.75 7.84 -14.08
C MET A 109 13.95 7.24 -15.23
N GLU A 110 14.45 7.39 -16.47
CA GLU A 110 13.71 6.99 -17.69
C GLU A 110 13.54 5.49 -17.84
N LEU A 111 14.47 4.71 -17.26
CA LEU A 111 14.53 3.25 -17.38
C LEU A 111 13.83 2.50 -16.25
N VAL A 112 13.25 3.19 -15.26
CA VAL A 112 12.53 2.51 -14.17
C VAL A 112 11.06 2.35 -14.56
N VAL A 113 10.63 1.09 -14.66
CA VAL A 113 9.22 0.74 -14.71
C VAL A 113 8.63 0.98 -13.31
N ALA A 114 7.60 1.82 -13.22
CA ALA A 114 6.87 2.08 -11.99
C ALA A 114 5.37 2.03 -12.28
N PRO A 115 4.54 1.41 -11.42
CA PRO A 115 4.89 0.86 -10.11
C PRO A 115 5.66 -0.47 -10.18
N THR A 116 6.55 -0.73 -9.21
CA THR A 116 7.27 -2.00 -9.07
C THR A 116 7.35 -2.37 -7.59
N CYS A 117 6.90 -3.56 -7.22
CA CYS A 117 7.11 -4.17 -5.92
C CYS A 117 8.60 -4.53 -5.76
N LEU A 118 9.21 -4.03 -4.69
CA LEU A 118 10.62 -4.24 -4.35
C LEU A 118 10.80 -5.39 -3.35
N GLY A 119 9.73 -5.75 -2.63
CA GLY A 119 9.77 -6.78 -1.60
C GLY A 119 8.54 -6.73 -0.70
N GLY A 120 8.47 -7.66 0.23
CA GLY A 120 7.41 -7.76 1.21
C GLY A 120 7.55 -9.02 2.04
N ALA A 121 6.77 -9.10 3.12
CA ALA A 121 6.65 -10.31 3.91
C ALA A 121 5.25 -10.47 4.47
N GLY A 122 4.90 -11.70 4.84
CA GLY A 122 3.62 -12.04 5.45
C GLY A 122 2.49 -12.16 4.41
N GLU A 123 1.62 -13.13 4.64
CA GLU A 123 0.40 -13.31 3.85
C GLU A 123 -0.60 -12.21 4.24
N ALA A 124 -1.15 -11.54 3.23
CA ALA A 124 -2.12 -10.50 3.46
C ALA A 124 -3.46 -11.15 3.87
N PRO A 125 -4.16 -10.62 4.87
CA PRO A 125 -5.46 -11.14 5.26
C PRO A 125 -6.43 -11.08 4.07
N HIS A 126 -7.21 -12.13 3.90
CA HIS A 126 -8.29 -12.13 2.91
C HIS A 126 -9.33 -11.06 3.29
N ILE A 127 -9.87 -10.35 2.30
CA ILE A 127 -10.78 -9.21 2.53
C ILE A 127 -12.06 -9.61 3.29
N ASP A 128 -12.46 -10.87 3.18
CA ASP A 128 -13.66 -11.42 3.82
C ASP A 128 -13.35 -12.16 5.15
N SER A 129 -12.13 -12.05 5.69
CA SER A 129 -11.74 -12.67 6.97
C SER A 129 -12.38 -12.01 8.20
N GLY A 130 -13.21 -10.97 8.03
CA GLY A 130 -13.85 -10.25 9.15
C GLY A 130 -13.01 -9.10 9.74
N GLY A 131 -11.89 -8.75 9.10
CA GLY A 131 -10.93 -7.72 9.55
C GLY A 131 -9.56 -8.32 9.89
N ALA A 132 -8.56 -7.46 10.12
CA ALA A 132 -7.20 -7.91 10.40
C ALA A 132 -7.05 -8.63 11.75
N TRP A 133 -7.88 -8.29 12.73
CA TRP A 133 -7.89 -8.87 14.08
C TRP A 133 -8.17 -10.39 14.10
N ALA A 134 -8.93 -10.91 13.12
CA ALA A 134 -9.24 -12.34 13.01
C ALA A 134 -8.12 -13.15 12.32
N TRP A 135 -7.08 -12.49 11.80
CA TRP A 135 -6.00 -13.13 11.02
C TRP A 135 -4.76 -13.47 11.86
N GLU A 136 -4.50 -12.73 12.94
CA GLU A 136 -3.42 -13.06 13.90
C GLU A 136 -3.89 -13.96 15.06
N GLU A 137 -5.19 -14.27 15.16
CA GLU A 137 -5.61 -15.31 16.10
C GLU A 137 -5.07 -16.67 15.61
N PRO A 138 -4.37 -17.44 16.46
CA PRO A 138 -4.02 -18.80 16.11
C PRO A 138 -5.31 -19.57 15.88
N HIS A 139 -5.51 -20.03 14.64
CA HIS A 139 -6.51 -21.05 14.36
C HIS A 139 -6.24 -22.20 15.34
N ALA A 140 -7.28 -22.67 16.05
CA ALA A 140 -7.18 -23.62 17.16
C ALA A 140 -6.52 -24.98 16.81
N GLU A 141 -6.05 -25.15 15.58
CA GLU A 141 -5.35 -26.33 15.07
C GLU A 141 -3.81 -26.15 15.03
N ASP A 142 -3.29 -24.94 15.26
CA ASP A 142 -1.85 -24.62 15.22
C ASP A 142 -1.32 -24.18 16.60
N GLU A 143 -1.23 -25.11 17.56
CA GLU A 143 -0.41 -24.90 18.76
C GLU A 143 1.08 -24.88 18.39
N VAL A 144 1.60 -23.70 18.04
CA VAL A 144 3.04 -23.44 17.92
C VAL A 144 3.48 -22.53 19.08
N PRO A 145 4.48 -22.92 19.90
CA PRO A 145 4.83 -22.15 21.09
C PRO A 145 5.40 -20.77 20.75
N ALA A 146 4.84 -19.75 21.41
CA ALA A 146 5.22 -18.34 21.32
C ALA A 146 6.67 -18.10 21.80
N THR A 147 7.66 -18.32 20.93
CA THR A 147 9.06 -17.87 21.16
C THR A 147 9.91 -17.75 19.88
N ARG A 148 9.37 -17.94 18.69
CA ARG A 148 10.04 -17.53 17.45
C ARG A 148 9.15 -16.53 16.72
N ALA A 149 9.70 -15.36 16.38
CA ALA A 149 9.15 -14.54 15.31
C ALA A 149 8.78 -15.50 14.17
N ALA A 150 7.49 -15.60 13.85
CA ALA A 150 7.02 -16.51 12.81
C ALA A 150 7.86 -16.26 11.55
N PRO A 151 8.40 -17.30 10.90
CA PRO A 151 9.23 -17.12 9.72
C PRO A 151 8.42 -16.32 8.70
N SER A 152 8.92 -15.15 8.32
CA SER A 152 8.22 -14.24 7.43
C SER A 152 8.03 -14.94 6.08
N ILE A 153 6.79 -15.29 5.73
CA ILE A 153 6.49 -15.93 4.45
C ILE A 153 6.92 -14.95 3.34
N PRO A 154 7.84 -15.33 2.45
CA PRO A 154 8.30 -14.44 1.39
C PRO A 154 7.18 -14.24 0.37
N VAL A 155 6.97 -12.98 -0.03
CA VAL A 155 5.96 -12.65 -1.05
C VAL A 155 6.50 -12.96 -2.44
N ASN A 156 5.61 -13.42 -3.34
CA ASN A 156 5.97 -13.61 -4.74
C ASN A 156 5.98 -12.27 -5.48
N VAL A 157 7.12 -11.58 -5.42
CA VAL A 157 7.32 -10.26 -6.03
C VAL A 157 7.12 -10.28 -7.55
N ASP A 158 7.50 -11.37 -8.22
CA ASP A 158 7.37 -11.48 -9.68
C ASP A 158 5.91 -11.55 -10.12
N LEU A 159 5.08 -12.32 -9.40
CA LEU A 159 3.64 -12.39 -9.65
C LEU A 159 2.99 -11.02 -9.41
N ILE A 160 3.31 -10.37 -8.30
CA ILE A 160 2.81 -9.02 -7.99
C ILE A 160 3.20 -8.04 -9.10
N ASN A 161 4.46 -8.07 -9.55
CA ASN A 161 4.92 -7.18 -10.62
C ASN A 161 4.23 -7.47 -11.96
N ALA A 162 3.96 -8.74 -12.28
CA ALA A 162 3.18 -9.10 -13.46
C ALA A 162 1.76 -8.50 -13.41
N GLU A 163 1.09 -8.55 -12.26
CA GLU A 163 -0.22 -7.92 -12.08
C GLU A 163 -0.17 -6.40 -12.13
N LEU A 164 0.86 -5.78 -11.55
CA LEU A 164 1.06 -4.33 -11.62
C LEU A 164 1.20 -3.82 -13.05
N LEU A 165 1.78 -4.62 -13.96
CA LEU A 165 1.88 -4.30 -15.39
C LEU A 165 0.52 -4.33 -16.11
N LEU A 166 -0.46 -5.05 -15.58
CA LEU A 166 -1.82 -5.13 -16.14
C LEU A 166 -2.71 -3.98 -15.68
N LEU A 167 -2.26 -3.16 -14.72
CA LEU A 167 -3.04 -2.02 -14.22
C LEU A 167 -3.14 -0.89 -15.26
N PRO A 168 -4.36 -0.45 -15.63
CA PRO A 168 -4.58 0.62 -16.61
C PRO A 168 -4.13 2.00 -16.14
#